data_AF-A0A954LCJ4-F1
#
_entry.id   AF-A0A954LCJ4-F1
#
_cell.length_a   1.000
_cell.length_b   1.000
_cell.length_c   1.000
_cell.angle_alpha   90.00
_cell.angle_beta   90.00
_cell.angle_gamma   90.00
#
_symmetry.space_group_name_H-M   'P 1'
#
loop_
_entity.id
_entity.type
_entity.pdbx_description
1 polymer ?
#
loop_
_entity_poly.entity_id
_entity_poly.type
_entity_poly.pdbx_seq_one_letter_code
_entity_poly.pdbx_strand_id
1 'polypeptide(L)'
;MAERRSLVDGLKSTPAPMEVHQKEKEFVYGEKKKPAEPAKPPAAPAAPAISRVPISTRIRSDFATALKRASLERQLSGTEPNTLQDILEEAIEPWLKSNGYLS
;
A
#
# COMPACT_ATOMS: atom_id res chain seq x y z
N MET A 1 38.32 -22.62 19.80
CA MET A 1 37.32 -23.12 20.76
C MET A 1 36.88 -21.93 21.61
N ALA A 2 35.60 -21.58 21.62
CA ALA A 2 35.12 -20.44 22.43
C ALA A 2 35.17 -20.82 23.91
N GLU A 3 35.95 -20.08 24.71
CA GLU A 3 36.01 -20.26 26.15
C GLU A 3 34.63 -20.07 26.78
N ARG A 4 34.20 -21.05 27.57
CA ARG A 4 32.90 -21.01 28.25
C ARG A 4 33.00 -20.00 29.40
N ARG A 5 32.25 -18.89 29.28
CA ARG A 5 32.14 -17.89 30.35
C ARG A 5 31.56 -18.52 31.62
N SER A 6 32.12 -18.16 32.78
CA SER A 6 31.65 -18.66 34.06
C SER A 6 30.26 -18.10 34.39
N LEU A 7 29.43 -18.88 35.09
CA LEU A 7 28.08 -18.47 35.50
C LEU A 7 28.10 -17.21 36.39
N VAL A 8 29.22 -17.02 37.11
CA VAL A 8 29.47 -15.86 37.98
C VAL A 8 29.75 -14.58 37.16
N ASP A 9 30.43 -14.70 36.02
CA ASP A 9 30.64 -13.57 35.09
C ASP A 9 29.34 -13.14 34.39
N GLY A 10 28.45 -14.09 34.12
CA GLY A 10 27.12 -13.80 33.57
C GLY A 10 26.26 -12.96 34.52
N LEU A 11 26.31 -13.23 35.82
CA LEU A 11 25.49 -12.54 36.81
C LEU A 11 25.96 -11.09 37.08
N LYS A 12 27.26 -10.81 36.97
CA LYS A 12 27.84 -9.46 37.10
C LYS A 12 27.60 -8.57 35.88
N SER A 13 27.23 -9.16 34.75
CA SER A 13 26.92 -8.45 33.50
C SER A 13 25.47 -7.94 33.47
N THR A 14 24.71 -8.14 34.54
CA THR A 14 23.34 -7.63 34.65
C THR A 14 23.39 -6.12 34.91
N PRO A 15 22.90 -5.27 33.99
CA PRO A 15 22.87 -3.83 34.23
C PRO A 15 21.99 -3.51 35.45
N ALA A 16 22.39 -2.50 36.23
CA ALA A 16 21.65 -2.10 37.42
C ALA A 16 20.19 -1.76 37.06
N PRO A 17 19.20 -2.05 37.93
CA PRO A 17 17.76 -1.90 37.61
C PRO A 17 17.37 -0.52 37.07
N MET A 18 18.11 0.52 37.46
CA MET A 18 17.88 1.91 37.04
C MET A 18 18.20 2.15 35.55
N GLU A 19 19.20 1.47 34.98
CA GLU A 19 19.56 1.61 33.55
C GLU A 19 18.59 0.88 32.63
N VAL A 20 18.01 -0.23 33.11
CA VAL A 20 17.00 -1.00 32.37
C VAL A 20 15.71 -0.19 32.22
N HIS A 21 15.24 0.44 33.30
CA HIS A 21 14.04 1.29 33.26
C HIS A 21 14.20 2.54 32.37
N GLN A 22 15.42 3.08 32.25
CA GLN A 22 15.67 4.21 31.35
C GLN A 22 15.64 3.78 29.89
N LYS A 23 16.29 2.66 29.53
CA LYS A 23 16.25 2.09 28.17
C LYS A 23 14.85 1.65 27.76
N GLU A 24 14.06 1.09 28.68
CA GLU A 24 12.66 0.74 28.43
C GLU A 24 11.81 1.98 28.17
N LYS A 25 12.01 3.06 28.93
CA LYS A 25 11.31 4.32 28.69
C LYS A 25 11.71 4.95 27.35
N GLU A 26 12.98 4.92 26.97
CA GLU A 26 13.44 5.39 25.67
C GLU A 26 12.87 4.56 24.51
N PHE A 27 12.75 3.24 24.69
CA PHE A 27 12.14 2.35 23.71
C PHE A 27 10.63 2.58 23.54
N VAL A 28 9.90 2.76 24.65
CA VAL A 28 8.43 2.91 24.65
C VAL A 28 8.01 4.33 24.26
N TYR A 29 8.71 5.34 24.77
CA TYR A 29 8.33 6.75 24.57
C TYR A 29 9.12 7.45 23.48
N GLY A 30 10.11 6.78 22.88
CA GLY A 30 10.84 7.18 21.68
C GLY A 30 11.15 8.67 21.62
N GLU A 31 12.38 9.07 21.98
CA GLU A 31 12.82 10.45 21.76
C GLU A 31 12.40 10.90 20.36
N LYS A 32 11.51 11.91 20.30
CA LYS A 32 11.06 12.53 19.06
C LYS A 32 12.25 13.26 18.45
N LYS A 33 13.11 12.50 17.78
CA LYS A 33 14.13 13.03 16.90
C LYS A 33 13.37 13.73 15.77
N LYS A 34 13.46 15.06 15.77
CA LYS A 34 12.91 15.93 14.72
C LYS A 34 13.29 15.31 13.36
N PRO A 35 12.31 14.93 12.51
CA PRO A 35 12.64 14.31 11.23
C PRO A 35 13.52 15.27 10.44
N ALA A 36 14.71 14.81 10.06
CA ALA A 36 15.47 15.47 9.01
C ALA A 36 14.57 15.45 7.76
N GLU A 37 14.31 16.63 7.22
CA GLU A 37 13.52 16.83 6.02
C GLU A 37 14.16 16.03 4.87
N PRO A 38 13.49 14.99 4.33
CA PRO A 38 14.04 14.25 3.21
C PRO A 38 14.07 15.19 2.00
N ALA A 39 15.25 15.39 1.42
CA ALA A 39 15.43 16.12 0.18
C ALA A 39 14.47 15.54 -0.88
N LYS A 40 13.52 16.37 -1.32
CA LYS A 40 12.48 16.01 -2.27
C LYS A 40 13.14 15.60 -3.60
N PRO A 41 12.94 14.36 -4.10
CA PRO A 41 13.37 14.00 -5.45
C PRO A 41 12.74 14.96 -6.46
N PRO A 42 13.43 15.29 -7.57
CA PRO A 42 12.87 16.15 -8.61
C PRO A 42 11.54 15.54 -9.09
N ALA A 43 10.48 16.34 -9.00
CA ALA A 43 9.14 15.92 -9.32
C ALA A 43 9.07 15.51 -10.80
N ALA A 44 8.84 14.21 -11.04
CA ALA A 44 8.40 13.74 -12.34
C ALA A 44 7.10 14.48 -12.72
N PRO A 45 6.89 14.83 -14.01
CA PRO A 45 5.66 15.49 -14.44
C PRO A 45 4.46 14.63 -14.04
N ALA A 46 3.61 15.19 -13.17
CA ALA A 46 2.39 14.53 -12.74
C ALA A 46 1.49 14.33 -13.95
N ALA A 47 1.15 13.07 -14.24
CA ALA A 47 0.13 12.77 -15.24
C ALA A 47 -1.17 13.54 -14.91
N PRO A 48 -1.92 14.03 -15.91
CA PRO A 48 -3.15 14.76 -15.67
C PRO A 48 -4.08 13.91 -14.82
N ALA A 49 -4.52 14.47 -13.69
CA ALA A 49 -5.42 13.77 -12.78
C ALA A 49 -6.80 13.60 -13.46
N ILE A 50 -7.15 12.35 -13.79
CA ILE A 50 -8.45 12.02 -14.35
C ILE A 50 -9.49 12.16 -13.23
N SER A 51 -10.43 13.10 -13.38
CA SER A 51 -11.56 13.27 -12.46
C SER A 51 -12.59 12.17 -12.70
N ARG A 52 -12.78 11.28 -11.71
CA ARG A 52 -13.73 10.17 -11.77
C ARG A 52 -14.98 10.52 -10.95
N VAL A 53 -16.17 10.29 -11.50
CA VAL A 53 -17.48 10.60 -10.89
C VAL A 53 -18.28 9.31 -10.70
N PRO A 54 -18.96 9.09 -9.55
CA PRO A 54 -19.77 7.90 -9.35
C PRO A 54 -20.97 7.89 -10.29
N ILE A 55 -21.19 6.75 -10.96
CA ILE A 55 -22.38 6.46 -11.76
C ILE A 55 -23.08 5.22 -11.20
N SER A 56 -24.41 5.29 -11.02
CA SER A 56 -25.21 4.18 -10.50
C SER A 56 -26.30 3.77 -11.49
N THR A 57 -26.24 2.52 -11.97
CA THR A 57 -27.23 1.94 -12.89
C THR A 57 -27.43 0.45 -12.56
N ARG A 58 -28.63 -0.09 -12.81
CA ARG A 58 -28.89 -1.54 -12.69
C ARG A 58 -28.37 -2.26 -13.93
N ILE A 59 -27.73 -3.40 -13.73
CA ILE A 59 -27.27 -4.30 -14.80
C ILE A 59 -27.81 -5.71 -14.59
N ARG A 60 -27.74 -6.55 -15.62
CA ARG A 60 -28.11 -7.96 -15.50
C ARG A 60 -27.19 -8.69 -14.51
N SER A 61 -27.75 -9.64 -13.77
CA SER A 61 -27.05 -10.37 -12.71
C SER A 61 -25.90 -11.25 -13.23
N ASP A 62 -26.05 -11.83 -14.41
CA ASP A 62 -25.02 -12.61 -15.09
C ASP A 62 -23.82 -11.74 -15.46
N PHE A 63 -24.06 -10.52 -15.97
CA PHE A 63 -22.99 -9.56 -16.28
C PHE A 63 -22.24 -9.12 -15.02
N ALA A 64 -22.95 -8.83 -13.93
CA ALA A 64 -22.33 -8.48 -12.66
C ALA A 64 -21.42 -9.60 -12.12
N THR A 65 -21.85 -10.86 -12.26
CA THR A 65 -21.09 -12.02 -11.82
C THR A 65 -19.86 -12.25 -12.70
N ALA A 66 -20.04 -12.19 -14.02
CA ALA A 66 -18.96 -12.36 -14.99
C ALA A 66 -17.89 -11.26 -14.86
N LEU A 67 -18.31 -10.00 -14.70
CA LEU A 67 -17.40 -8.87 -14.56
C LEU A 67 -16.54 -8.99 -13.29
N LYS A 68 -17.15 -9.38 -12.16
CA LYS A 68 -16.40 -9.63 -10.91
C LYS A 68 -15.39 -10.76 -11.04
N ARG A 69 -15.79 -11.87 -11.66
CA ARG A 69 -14.88 -12.98 -11.93
C ARG A 69 -13.70 -12.53 -12.80
N ALA A 70 -13.98 -11.86 -13.91
CA ALA A 70 -12.96 -11.39 -14.85
C ALA A 70 -11.97 -10.42 -14.19
N SER A 71 -12.46 -9.49 -13.37
CA SER A 71 -11.59 -8.56 -12.61
C SER A 71 -10.65 -9.32 -11.67
N LEU A 72 -11.15 -10.30 -10.92
CA LEU A 72 -10.33 -11.11 -10.01
C LEU A 72 -9.30 -11.97 -10.77
N GLU A 73 -9.71 -12.65 -11.84
CA GLU A 73 -8.80 -13.46 -12.65
C GLU A 73 -7.66 -12.62 -13.24
N ARG A 74 -7.98 -11.42 -13.73
CA ARG A 74 -7.00 -10.48 -14.28
C ARG A 74 -6.05 -9.91 -13.22
N GLN A 75 -6.54 -9.69 -12.01
CA GLN A 75 -5.68 -9.30 -10.88
C GLN A 75 -4.68 -10.41 -10.54
N LEU A 76 -5.12 -11.67 -10.50
CA LEU A 76 -4.26 -12.82 -10.24
C LEU A 76 -3.24 -13.04 -11.35
N SER A 77 -3.61 -12.78 -12.61
CA SER A 77 -2.70 -12.89 -13.76
C SER A 77 -1.82 -11.66 -13.97
N GLY A 78 -2.00 -10.59 -13.20
CA GLY A 78 -1.27 -9.32 -13.38
C GLY A 78 -1.54 -8.64 -14.73
N THR A 79 -2.73 -8.83 -15.30
CA THR A 79 -3.08 -8.31 -16.64
C THR A 79 -3.95 -7.06 -16.52
N GLU A 80 -3.53 -5.93 -17.07
CA GLU A 80 -4.33 -4.70 -17.11
C GLU A 80 -5.23 -4.63 -18.36
N PRO A 81 -6.46 -4.06 -18.27
CA PRO A 81 -7.12 -3.56 -17.05
C PRO A 81 -7.59 -4.68 -16.14
N ASN A 82 -7.51 -4.48 -14.82
CA ASN A 82 -7.90 -5.49 -13.83
C ASN A 82 -8.95 -5.00 -12.83
N THR A 83 -9.27 -3.71 -12.80
CA THR A 83 -10.27 -3.16 -11.87
C THR A 83 -11.66 -3.13 -12.49
N LEU A 84 -12.67 -3.13 -11.61
CA LEU A 84 -14.07 -2.77 -11.89
C LEU A 84 -14.21 -1.67 -12.93
N GLN A 85 -13.54 -0.58 -12.57
CA GLN A 85 -13.68 0.70 -13.22
C GLN A 85 -12.98 0.72 -14.57
N ASP A 86 -11.73 0.27 -14.64
CA ASP A 86 -10.96 0.35 -15.88
C ASP A 86 -11.52 -0.59 -16.95
N ILE A 87 -11.98 -1.79 -16.55
CA ILE A 87 -12.65 -2.72 -17.48
C ILE A 87 -13.96 -2.09 -18.01
N LEU A 88 -14.70 -1.38 -17.15
CA LEU A 88 -15.93 -0.72 -17.57
C LEU A 88 -15.63 0.46 -18.50
N GLU A 89 -14.65 1.30 -18.18
CA GLU A 89 -14.23 2.44 -19.01
C GLU A 89 -13.75 1.98 -20.40
N GLU A 90 -12.91 0.94 -20.47
CA GLU A 90 -12.44 0.37 -21.75
C GLU A 90 -13.59 -0.21 -22.60
N ALA A 91 -14.62 -0.77 -21.96
CA ALA A 91 -15.76 -1.32 -22.66
C ALA A 91 -16.75 -0.25 -23.16
N ILE A 92 -16.98 0.82 -22.39
CA ILE A 92 -17.94 1.88 -22.74
C ILE A 92 -17.35 2.95 -23.66
N GLU A 93 -16.05 3.21 -23.59
CA GLU A 93 -15.39 4.26 -24.36
C GLU A 93 -15.59 4.10 -25.88
N PRO A 94 -15.40 2.92 -26.50
CA PRO A 94 -15.64 2.73 -27.93
C PRO A 94 -17.11 2.99 -28.32
N TRP A 95 -18.06 2.61 -27.46
CA TRP A 95 -19.47 2.85 -27.70
C TRP A 95 -19.79 4.35 -27.66
N LEU A 96 -19.24 5.09 -26.68
CA LEU A 96 -19.43 6.53 -26.57
C LEU A 96 -18.81 7.29 -27.75
N LYS A 97 -17.60 6.90 -28.16
CA LYS A 97 -16.90 7.50 -29.31
C LYS A 97 -17.62 7.25 -30.63
N SER A 98 -18.02 6.01 -30.89
CA SER A 98 -18.72 5.65 -32.13
C SER A 98 -20.08 6.33 -32.28
N ASN A 99 -20.72 6.71 -31.18
CA ASN A 99 -22.00 7.42 -31.19
C ASN A 99 -21.84 8.95 -31.06
N GLY A 100 -20.61 9.48 -31.03
CA GLY A 100 -20.35 10.92 -30.95
C GLY A 100 -20.64 11.57 -29.60
N TYR A 101 -20.78 10.78 -28.52
CA TYR A 101 -20.96 11.30 -27.16
C TYR A 101 -19.64 11.67 -26.48
N LEU A 102 -18.53 11.14 -26.98
CA LEU A 102 -17.19 11.39 -26.50
C LEU A 102 -16.28 11.61 -27.71
N SER A 103 -15.52 12.71 -27.71
CA SER A 103 -14.56 13.08 -28.76
C SER A 103 -13.16 12.56 -28.45
#